data_AF-A0A2T1LT54-F1
#
_entry.id   AF-A0A2T1LT54-F1
#
_cell.length_a   1.000
_cell.length_b   1.000
_cell.length_c   1.000
_cell.angle_alpha   90.00
_cell.angle_beta   90.00
_cell.angle_gamma   90.00
#
_symmetry.space_group_name_H-M   'P 1'
#
loop_
_entity.id
_entity.type
_entity.pdbx_description
1 polymer ?
#
loop_
_entity_poly.entity_id
_entity_poly.type
_entity_poly.pdbx_seq_one_letter_code
_entity_poly.pdbx_strand_id
1 'polypeptide(L)'
;MVDKTDNIKIDLEFKSLIPPLGTEERQQLKENLLTYGCRDALVLWKKQRILIDGHNRFEICTQHGIPFNVVELEFEDRDTVIAWIIDNQLGRRNLTPEALSYLRGKRYSIQKRQGQRSDLNQSDEKLTSRQSGEKLSDMMGKDYKVGSRTIERDAKYAHAIDHLAQTLGNDVRKELLGRDTRISKKATIELAQLAENDPNQAYMALDSLKEGLKPLSVAPHLKFHPGALVEINTPNNKKIHERFGRIASVHEQRVDVWVRNTQTMTMHKYQLKFHQIQIVSFNKQPVLKDVCERIAKLRGRNIDPFEHCLLDLLEQTVVLTPIESEYLEQLEAKYRVMLYP
;
A
#
# COMPACT_ATOMS: atom_id res chain seq x y z
N MET A 1 18.05 -27.72 36.91
CA MET A 1 17.63 -27.78 35.50
C MET A 1 17.14 -26.39 35.14
N VAL A 2 17.91 -25.62 34.37
CA VAL A 2 17.49 -24.28 33.97
C VAL A 2 16.32 -24.47 33.00
N ASP A 3 15.17 -23.90 33.36
CA ASP A 3 13.92 -24.07 32.65
C ASP A 3 14.08 -23.55 31.21
N LYS A 4 13.95 -24.43 30.21
CA LYS A 4 14.19 -24.11 28.78
C LYS A 4 13.14 -23.14 28.20
N THR A 5 12.14 -22.78 29.01
CA THR A 5 10.90 -22.08 28.68
C THR A 5 10.97 -20.57 28.88
N ASP A 6 11.83 -20.09 29.78
CA ASP A 6 11.90 -18.67 30.09
C ASP A 6 12.83 -17.97 29.10
N ASN A 7 12.31 -16.95 28.41
CA ASN A 7 13.01 -16.06 27.47
C ASN A 7 13.05 -16.47 25.97
N ILE A 8 11.96 -17.05 25.44
CA ILE A 8 11.72 -17.08 23.99
C ILE A 8 11.17 -15.72 23.55
N LYS A 9 11.85 -15.06 22.61
CA LYS A 9 11.45 -13.75 22.07
C LYS A 9 10.60 -13.91 20.82
N ILE A 10 9.57 -13.07 20.70
CA ILE A 10 8.73 -13.01 19.51
C ILE A 10 9.12 -11.78 18.69
N ASP A 11 9.48 -12.04 17.43
CA ASP A 11 9.73 -10.99 16.46
C ASP A 11 8.49 -10.79 15.60
N LEU A 12 7.98 -9.56 15.57
CA LEU A 12 6.73 -9.25 14.87
C LEU A 12 6.86 -9.40 13.35
N GLU A 13 8.02 -9.14 12.78
CA GLU A 13 8.25 -9.34 11.34
C GLU A 13 8.22 -10.83 11.02
N PHE A 14 8.94 -11.66 11.80
CA PHE A 14 8.95 -13.12 11.60
C PHE A 14 7.57 -13.72 11.77
N LYS A 15 6.84 -13.30 12.81
CA LYS A 15 5.46 -13.72 13.03
C LYS A 15 4.55 -13.32 11.85
N SER A 16 4.76 -12.13 11.26
CA SER A 16 3.94 -11.62 10.16
C SER A 16 4.10 -12.38 8.83
N LEU A 17 5.22 -13.09 8.65
CA LEU A 17 5.48 -13.91 7.47
C LEU A 17 4.74 -15.25 7.49
N ILE A 18 4.22 -15.65 8.64
CA ILE A 18 3.46 -16.88 8.80
C ILE A 18 1.99 -16.51 8.55
N PRO A 19 1.36 -17.04 7.48
CA PRO A 19 -0.05 -16.81 7.23
C PRO A 19 -0.87 -17.25 8.46
N PRO A 20 -1.87 -16.45 8.86
CA PRO A 20 -2.69 -16.78 10.02
C PRO A 20 -3.47 -18.07 9.78
N LEU A 21 -3.70 -18.83 10.86
CA LEU A 21 -4.65 -19.94 10.81
C LEU A 21 -6.08 -19.38 10.85
N GLY A 22 -6.98 -20.02 10.10
CA GLY A 22 -8.42 -19.78 10.26
C GLY A 22 -8.91 -20.17 11.67
N THR A 23 -10.07 -19.69 12.08
CA THR A 23 -10.63 -19.96 13.42
C THR A 23 -10.77 -21.46 13.69
N GLU A 24 -11.33 -22.21 12.74
CA GLU A 24 -11.48 -23.67 12.83
C GLU A 24 -10.12 -24.38 12.84
N GLU A 25 -9.18 -23.99 11.97
CA GLU A 25 -7.83 -24.57 11.92
C GLU A 25 -7.08 -24.34 13.24
N ARG A 26 -7.24 -23.16 13.85
CA ARG A 26 -6.63 -22.84 15.14
C ARG A 26 -7.29 -23.62 16.28
N GLN A 27 -8.62 -23.77 16.25
CA GLN A 27 -9.34 -24.57 17.24
C GLN A 27 -8.93 -26.05 17.16
N GLN A 28 -8.86 -26.62 15.95
CA GLN A 28 -8.38 -27.98 15.74
C GLN A 28 -6.93 -28.16 16.21
N LEU A 29 -6.05 -27.19 15.94
CA LEU A 29 -4.68 -27.21 16.45
C LEU A 29 -4.67 -27.22 17.98
N LYS A 30 -5.50 -26.40 18.62
CA LYS A 30 -5.61 -26.34 20.08
C LYS A 30 -6.08 -27.67 20.66
N GLU A 31 -7.12 -28.28 20.11
CA GLU A 31 -7.61 -29.59 20.55
C GLU A 31 -6.53 -30.66 20.40
N ASN A 32 -5.84 -30.70 19.25
CA ASN A 32 -4.75 -31.63 19.02
C ASN A 32 -3.62 -31.48 20.05
N LEU A 33 -3.26 -30.24 20.40
CA LEU A 33 -2.22 -29.97 21.40
C LEU A 33 -2.65 -30.37 22.80
N LEU A 34 -3.92 -30.15 23.18
CA LEU A 34 -4.46 -30.57 24.47
C LEU A 34 -4.54 -32.09 24.61
N THR A 35 -4.92 -32.79 23.54
CA THR A 35 -5.08 -34.26 23.55
C THR A 35 -3.74 -34.99 23.45
N TYR A 36 -2.83 -34.52 22.61
CA TYR A 36 -1.63 -35.27 22.24
C TYR A 36 -0.30 -34.60 22.63
N GLY A 37 -0.35 -33.40 23.22
CA GLY A 37 0.83 -32.59 23.53
C GLY A 37 1.48 -31.97 22.29
N CYS A 38 2.51 -31.14 22.51
CA CYS A 38 3.28 -30.51 21.44
C CYS A 38 4.33 -31.48 20.88
N ARG A 39 3.92 -32.34 19.93
CA ARG A 39 4.80 -33.33 19.29
C ARG A 39 5.89 -32.68 18.44
N ASP A 40 5.50 -31.72 17.61
CA ASP A 40 6.42 -31.00 16.74
C ASP A 40 7.16 -29.91 17.53
N ALA A 41 8.49 -29.94 17.49
CA ALA A 41 9.31 -28.96 18.18
C ALA A 41 9.11 -27.54 17.61
N LEU A 42 9.25 -26.54 18.48
CA LEU A 42 9.39 -25.14 18.09
C LEU A 42 10.79 -24.91 17.53
N VAL A 43 10.93 -23.96 16.60
CA VAL A 43 12.25 -23.65 16.03
C VAL A 43 12.67 -22.26 16.46
N LEU A 44 13.88 -22.14 17.03
CA LEU A 44 14.46 -20.87 17.45
C LEU A 44 15.71 -20.52 16.64
N TRP A 45 15.93 -19.21 16.45
CA TRP A 45 17.24 -18.68 16.11
C TRP A 45 18.11 -18.63 17.36
N LYS A 46 19.11 -19.50 17.43
CA LYS A 46 19.92 -19.79 18.61
C LYS A 46 20.55 -18.55 19.25
N LYS A 47 21.23 -17.73 18.45
CA LYS A 47 22.03 -16.59 18.94
C LYS A 47 21.18 -15.50 19.63
N GLN A 48 19.92 -15.32 19.21
CA GLN A 48 19.03 -14.27 19.71
C GLN A 48 17.87 -14.83 20.55
N ARG A 49 17.72 -16.16 20.59
CA ARG A 49 16.58 -16.87 21.18
C ARG A 49 15.23 -16.35 20.67
N ILE A 50 15.15 -16.07 19.37
CA ILE A 50 13.93 -15.59 18.70
C ILE A 50 13.20 -16.78 18.07
N LEU A 51 11.88 -16.86 18.23
CA LEU A 51 11.03 -17.85 17.59
C LEU A 51 10.94 -17.62 16.07
N ILE A 52 11.23 -18.66 15.28
CA ILE A 52 11.18 -18.57 13.81
C ILE A 52 10.09 -19.47 13.21
N ASP A 53 9.79 -20.63 13.81
CA ASP A 53 8.64 -21.45 13.45
C ASP A 53 7.94 -22.02 14.69
N GLY A 54 6.64 -22.25 14.56
CA GLY A 54 5.79 -22.76 15.65
C GLY A 54 5.08 -21.68 16.46
N HIS A 55 4.95 -20.45 15.95
CA HIS A 55 4.28 -19.33 16.63
C HIS A 55 2.89 -19.66 17.22
N ASN A 56 2.02 -20.33 16.45
CA ASN A 56 0.70 -20.75 16.95
C ASN A 56 0.82 -21.83 18.05
N ARG A 57 1.75 -22.78 17.89
CA ARG A 57 2.00 -23.84 18.88
C ARG A 57 2.53 -23.24 20.18
N PHE A 58 3.52 -22.36 20.10
CA PHE A 58 4.09 -21.64 21.24
C PHE A 58 3.00 -20.91 22.02
N GLU A 59 2.18 -20.10 21.35
CA GLU A 59 1.10 -19.34 21.99
C GLU A 59 0.11 -20.24 22.75
N ILE A 60 -0.38 -21.30 22.10
CA ILE A 60 -1.33 -22.24 22.71
C ILE A 60 -0.68 -23.02 23.85
N CYS A 61 0.54 -23.52 23.66
CA CYS A 61 1.22 -24.32 24.67
C CYS A 61 1.54 -23.49 25.92
N THR A 62 2.02 -22.26 25.75
CA THR A 62 2.25 -21.33 26.85
C THR A 62 0.94 -21.00 27.58
N GLN A 63 -0.15 -20.74 26.86
CA GLN A 63 -1.45 -20.43 27.46
C GLN A 63 -2.01 -21.60 28.29
N HIS A 64 -1.76 -22.83 27.87
CA HIS A 64 -2.34 -24.04 28.47
C HIS A 64 -1.35 -24.84 29.33
N GLY A 65 -0.13 -24.35 29.55
CA GLY A 65 0.90 -25.05 30.32
C GLY A 65 1.33 -26.38 29.69
N ILE A 66 1.23 -26.51 28.36
CA ILE A 66 1.58 -27.73 27.63
C ILE A 66 3.10 -27.75 27.42
N PRO A 67 3.83 -28.81 27.83
CA PRO A 67 5.25 -28.93 27.55
C PRO A 67 5.54 -29.02 26.06
N PHE A 68 6.61 -28.37 25.61
CA PHE A 68 7.05 -28.40 24.22
C PHE A 68 8.57 -28.55 24.12
N ASN A 69 9.02 -29.12 23.01
CA ASN A 69 10.43 -29.22 22.66
C ASN A 69 10.86 -28.06 21.77
N VAL A 70 12.16 -27.76 21.80
CA VAL A 70 12.76 -26.70 20.99
C VAL A 70 13.94 -27.26 20.21
N VAL A 71 14.02 -26.90 18.93
CA VAL A 71 15.19 -27.07 18.06
C VAL A 71 15.79 -25.70 17.79
N GLU A 72 17.09 -25.56 17.98
CA GLU A 72 17.81 -24.31 17.77
C GLU A 72 18.60 -24.38 16.46
N LEU A 73 18.43 -23.37 15.61
CA LEU A 73 19.16 -23.21 14.34
C LEU A 73 20.05 -21.96 14.40
N GLU A 74 21.18 -22.02 13.70
CA GLU A 74 22.11 -20.90 13.55
C GLU A 74 21.94 -20.24 12.18
N PHE A 75 21.95 -18.92 12.17
CA PHE A 75 21.86 -18.10 10.97
C PHE A 75 22.80 -16.89 11.12
N GLU A 76 23.39 -16.48 10.01
CA GLU A 76 24.34 -15.36 9.95
C GLU A 76 23.66 -14.02 10.16
N ASP A 77 22.58 -13.78 9.42
CA ASP A 77 21.84 -12.53 9.43
C ASP A 77 20.32 -12.73 9.41
N ARG A 78 19.60 -11.63 9.65
CA ARG A 78 18.14 -11.60 9.69
C ARG A 78 17.52 -11.95 8.34
N ASP A 79 18.13 -11.55 7.23
CA ASP A 79 17.61 -11.82 5.89
C ASP A 79 17.63 -13.33 5.60
N THR A 80 18.65 -14.04 6.09
CA THR A 80 18.78 -15.50 5.99
C THR A 80 17.72 -16.22 6.82
N VAL A 81 17.42 -15.72 8.02
CA VAL A 81 16.30 -16.22 8.83
C VAL A 81 14.97 -16.04 8.11
N ILE A 82 14.72 -14.85 7.56
CA ILE A 82 13.48 -14.55 6.83
C ILE A 82 13.34 -15.46 5.60
N ALA A 83 14.42 -15.63 4.83
CA ALA A 83 14.45 -16.54 3.69
C ALA A 83 14.10 -17.97 4.08
N TRP A 84 14.68 -18.47 5.19
CA TRP A 84 14.37 -19.79 5.72
C TRP A 84 12.90 -19.92 6.15
N ILE A 85 12.34 -18.91 6.84
CA ILE A 85 10.92 -18.90 7.23
C ILE A 85 10.04 -18.99 5.98
N ILE A 86 10.32 -18.18 4.96
CA ILE A 86 9.56 -18.18 3.72
C ILE A 86 9.63 -19.54 3.01
N ASP A 87 10.83 -20.12 2.89
CA ASP A 87 11.04 -21.41 2.22
C ASP A 87 10.30 -22.54 2.98
N ASN A 88 10.34 -22.52 4.33
CA ASN A 88 9.58 -23.46 5.17
C ASN A 88 8.07 -23.32 4.98
N GLN A 89 7.56 -22.08 4.86
CA GLN A 89 6.14 -21.84 4.60
C GLN A 89 5.73 -22.29 3.20
N LEU A 90 6.53 -21.99 2.16
CA LEU A 90 6.26 -22.38 0.78
C LEU A 90 6.24 -23.90 0.58
N GLY A 91 6.93 -24.67 1.43
CA GLY A 91 6.86 -26.12 1.46
C GLY A 91 5.52 -26.69 1.97
N ARG A 92 4.66 -25.87 2.59
CA ARG A 92 3.35 -26.30 3.10
C ARG A 92 2.33 -26.37 1.97
N ARG A 93 1.58 -27.47 1.91
CA ARG A 93 0.54 -27.70 0.88
C ARG A 93 -0.77 -26.93 1.11
N ASN A 94 -0.94 -26.31 2.27
CA ASN A 94 -2.22 -25.68 2.68
C ASN A 94 -2.22 -24.14 2.55
N LEU A 95 -1.33 -23.58 1.74
CA LEU A 95 -1.29 -22.14 1.48
C LEU A 95 -2.34 -21.71 0.45
N THR A 96 -2.93 -20.54 0.66
CA THR A 96 -3.76 -19.89 -0.36
C THR A 96 -2.91 -19.46 -1.55
N PRO A 97 -3.47 -19.38 -2.77
CA PRO A 97 -2.77 -18.83 -3.93
C PRO A 97 -2.19 -17.43 -3.65
N GLU A 98 -2.89 -16.61 -2.87
CA GLU A 98 -2.51 -15.27 -2.45
C GLU A 98 -1.31 -15.31 -1.52
N ALA A 99 -1.34 -16.12 -0.46
CA ALA A 99 -0.22 -16.30 0.46
C ALA A 99 1.02 -16.84 -0.24
N LEU A 100 0.86 -17.84 -1.11
CA LEU A 100 1.95 -18.41 -1.90
C LEU A 100 2.60 -17.34 -2.79
N SER A 101 1.79 -16.50 -3.40
CA SER A 101 2.26 -15.40 -4.25
C SER A 101 2.98 -14.32 -3.44
N TYR A 102 2.42 -13.92 -2.31
CA TYR A 102 3.03 -12.97 -1.38
C TYR A 102 4.43 -13.46 -0.92
N LEU A 103 4.51 -14.70 -0.45
CA LEU A 103 5.76 -15.30 0.03
C LEU A 103 6.82 -15.41 -1.07
N ARG A 104 6.44 -15.85 -2.27
CA ARG A 104 7.34 -15.89 -3.42
C ARG A 104 7.87 -14.51 -3.80
N GLY A 105 7.01 -13.49 -3.76
CA GLY A 105 7.39 -12.09 -3.98
C GLY A 105 8.36 -11.55 -2.93
N LYS A 106 8.12 -11.88 -1.65
CA LYS A 106 9.04 -11.53 -0.55
C LYS A 106 10.40 -12.20 -0.73
N ARG A 107 10.43 -13.50 -1.07
CA ARG A 107 11.67 -14.25 -1.33
C ARG A 107 12.50 -13.59 -2.42
N TYR A 108 11.86 -13.24 -3.54
CA TYR A 108 12.53 -12.57 -4.66
C TYR A 108 13.12 -11.23 -4.25
N SER A 109 12.37 -10.43 -3.49
CA SER A 109 12.81 -9.09 -3.06
C SER A 109 14.02 -9.15 -2.14
N ILE A 110 14.07 -10.12 -1.22
CA ILE A 110 15.21 -10.33 -0.30
C ILE A 110 16.44 -10.78 -1.08
N GLN A 111 16.30 -11.78 -1.95
CA GLN A 111 17.43 -12.32 -2.72
C GLN A 111 17.97 -11.30 -3.72
N LYS A 112 17.09 -10.46 -4.28
CA LYS A 112 17.49 -9.32 -5.13
C LYS A 112 18.32 -8.29 -4.34
N ARG A 113 17.92 -7.97 -3.10
CA ARG A 113 18.67 -7.07 -2.22
C ARG A 113 20.02 -7.65 -1.81
N GLN A 114 20.08 -8.93 -1.47
CA GLN A 114 21.34 -9.63 -1.16
C GLN A 114 22.32 -9.60 -2.33
N GLY A 115 21.84 -9.81 -3.57
CA GLY A 115 22.69 -9.73 -4.77
C GLY A 115 23.17 -8.32 -5.13
N GLN A 116 22.61 -7.27 -4.51
CA GLN A 116 22.99 -5.86 -4.71
C GLN A 116 23.92 -5.32 -3.61
N ARG A 117 24.12 -6.06 -2.51
CA ARG A 117 25.12 -5.72 -1.48
C ARG A 117 26.51 -5.85 -2.10
N SER A 118 27.17 -4.72 -2.36
CA SER A 118 28.51 -4.65 -2.96
C SER A 118 29.65 -4.72 -1.94
N ASP A 119 29.29 -4.81 -0.65
CA ASP A 119 30.13 -4.71 0.53
C ASP A 119 30.57 -6.07 1.11
N LEU A 120 30.06 -7.19 0.59
CA LEU A 120 30.42 -8.55 1.01
C LEU A 120 31.11 -9.36 -0.12
N ASN A 121 31.97 -8.72 -0.90
CA ASN A 121 32.91 -9.44 -1.77
C ASN A 121 34.10 -9.96 -0.94
N GLN A 122 33.90 -10.99 -0.12
CA GLN A 122 34.98 -11.86 0.35
C GLN A 122 34.43 -13.10 1.06
N SER A 123 34.10 -14.13 0.28
CA SER A 123 34.49 -15.53 0.52
C SER A 123 33.82 -16.42 -0.53
N ASP A 124 34.64 -17.26 -1.14
CA ASP A 124 34.36 -18.16 -2.26
C ASP A 124 33.19 -19.12 -2.06
N GLU A 125 32.70 -19.64 -3.19
CA GLU A 125 31.67 -20.68 -3.36
C GLU A 125 30.18 -20.28 -3.33
N LYS A 126 29.77 -19.41 -4.27
CA LYS A 126 28.54 -19.57 -5.09
C LYS A 126 28.52 -18.58 -6.27
N LEU A 127 29.64 -18.53 -6.99
CA LEU A 127 29.79 -17.78 -8.24
C LEU A 127 29.37 -18.63 -9.44
N THR A 128 28.11 -19.06 -9.52
CA THR A 128 27.57 -19.66 -10.76
C THR A 128 26.57 -18.75 -11.47
N SER A 129 26.11 -17.66 -10.84
CA SER A 129 25.11 -16.75 -11.44
C SER A 129 25.70 -15.60 -12.26
N ARG A 130 26.97 -15.24 -12.06
CA ARG A 130 27.64 -14.19 -12.88
C ARG A 130 28.11 -14.70 -14.26
N GLN A 131 28.17 -16.01 -14.49
CA GLN A 131 28.63 -16.58 -15.76
C GLN A 131 27.50 -16.91 -16.76
N SER A 132 26.22 -16.94 -16.36
CA SER A 132 25.10 -17.31 -17.24
C SER A 132 24.26 -16.14 -17.77
N GLY A 133 24.39 -14.93 -17.22
CA GLY A 133 23.54 -13.78 -17.60
C GLY A 133 22.03 -13.97 -17.32
N GLU A 134 21.67 -15.05 -16.62
CA GLU A 134 20.28 -15.41 -16.33
C GLU A 134 19.70 -14.52 -15.23
N LYS A 135 18.52 -13.95 -15.45
CA LYS A 135 17.91 -13.06 -14.45
C LYS A 135 17.46 -13.88 -13.24
N LEU A 136 17.57 -13.30 -12.04
CA LEU A 136 17.08 -13.91 -10.81
C LEU A 136 15.61 -14.36 -10.90
N SER A 137 14.78 -13.59 -11.60
CA SER A 137 13.37 -13.93 -11.83
C SER A 137 13.19 -15.17 -12.72
N ASP A 138 14.11 -15.43 -13.66
CA ASP A 138 14.09 -16.62 -14.51
C ASP A 138 14.48 -17.86 -13.70
N MET A 139 15.52 -17.75 -12.88
CA MET A 139 15.98 -18.80 -11.97
C MET A 139 14.88 -19.22 -10.97
N MET A 140 14.33 -18.25 -10.23
CA MET A 140 13.24 -18.52 -9.28
C MET A 140 11.96 -19.00 -9.99
N GLY A 141 11.73 -18.54 -11.22
CA GLY A 141 10.64 -19.03 -12.05
C GLY A 141 10.72 -20.54 -12.28
N LYS A 142 11.93 -21.07 -12.57
CA LYS A 142 12.16 -22.51 -12.72
C LYS A 142 11.91 -23.25 -11.40
N ASP A 143 12.45 -22.76 -10.29
CA ASP A 143 12.33 -23.39 -8.97
C ASP A 143 10.88 -23.51 -8.51
N TYR A 144 10.10 -22.44 -8.68
CA TYR A 144 8.68 -22.41 -8.31
C TYR A 144 7.74 -22.85 -9.44
N LYS A 145 8.27 -23.28 -10.59
CA LYS A 145 7.50 -23.69 -11.78
C LYS A 145 6.50 -22.63 -12.26
N VAL A 146 6.91 -21.37 -12.27
CA VAL A 146 6.12 -20.22 -12.76
C VAL A 146 6.95 -19.36 -13.72
N GLY A 147 6.28 -18.55 -14.55
CA GLY A 147 6.98 -17.63 -15.44
C GLY A 147 7.73 -16.52 -14.68
N SER A 148 8.85 -16.06 -15.22
CA SER A 148 9.65 -14.94 -14.71
C SER A 148 8.83 -13.67 -14.43
N ARG A 149 7.90 -13.34 -15.34
CA ARG A 149 6.97 -12.21 -15.17
C ARG A 149 6.01 -12.39 -13.98
N THR A 150 5.70 -13.63 -13.60
CA THR A 150 4.91 -13.93 -12.41
C THR A 150 5.70 -13.61 -11.15
N ILE A 151 6.98 -14.00 -11.07
CA ILE A 151 7.87 -13.65 -9.96
C ILE A 151 7.93 -12.13 -9.74
N GLU A 152 8.11 -11.36 -10.81
CA GLU A 152 8.14 -9.90 -10.73
C GLU A 152 6.80 -9.29 -10.29
N ARG A 153 5.68 -9.85 -10.76
CA ARG A 153 4.34 -9.43 -10.36
C ARG A 153 4.06 -9.75 -8.89
N ASP A 154 4.50 -10.89 -8.43
CA ASP A 154 4.35 -11.30 -7.04
C ASP A 154 5.18 -10.41 -6.10
N ALA A 155 6.36 -9.96 -6.52
CA ALA A 155 7.14 -8.98 -5.79
C ALA A 155 6.39 -7.64 -5.64
N LYS A 156 5.75 -7.15 -6.71
CA LYS A 156 4.89 -5.95 -6.66
C LYS A 156 3.68 -6.14 -5.75
N TYR A 157 3.05 -7.31 -5.83
CA TYR A 157 1.92 -7.67 -4.98
C TYR A 157 2.32 -7.75 -3.50
N ALA A 158 3.46 -8.35 -3.18
CA ALA A 158 4.00 -8.41 -1.82
C ALA A 158 4.29 -7.02 -1.26
N HIS A 159 4.92 -6.15 -2.06
CA HIS A 159 5.14 -4.76 -1.69
C HIS A 159 3.83 -4.01 -1.44
N ALA A 160 2.82 -4.20 -2.31
CA ALA A 160 1.51 -3.57 -2.15
C ALA A 160 0.82 -3.98 -0.84
N ILE A 161 0.86 -5.27 -0.49
CA ILE A 161 0.30 -5.76 0.79
C ILE A 161 1.05 -5.18 1.98
N ASP A 162 2.38 -5.14 1.95
CA ASP A 162 3.16 -4.60 3.05
C ASP A 162 2.89 -3.10 3.23
N HIS A 163 2.78 -2.34 2.14
CA HIS A 163 2.40 -0.93 2.17
C HIS A 163 1.00 -0.73 2.75
N LEU A 164 0.00 -1.49 2.27
CA LEU A 164 -1.36 -1.41 2.80
C LEU A 164 -1.43 -1.76 4.29
N ALA A 165 -0.70 -2.79 4.72
CA ALA A 165 -0.66 -3.19 6.13
C ALA A 165 0.01 -2.12 7.01
N GLN A 166 1.02 -1.41 6.49
CA GLN A 166 1.68 -0.32 7.18
C GLN A 166 0.78 0.93 7.28
N THR A 167 0.01 1.22 6.24
CA THR A 167 -0.82 2.43 6.15
C THR A 167 -2.21 2.27 6.79
N LEU A 168 -2.85 1.13 6.59
CA LEU A 168 -4.24 0.87 7.01
C LEU A 168 -4.36 -0.08 8.22
N GLY A 169 -3.26 -0.70 8.64
CA GLY A 169 -3.20 -1.59 9.80
C GLY A 169 -2.89 -3.05 9.47
N ASN A 170 -2.32 -3.75 10.45
CA ASN A 170 -1.77 -5.11 10.28
C ASN A 170 -2.83 -6.18 9.92
N ASP A 171 -4.10 -5.94 10.25
CA ASP A 171 -5.19 -6.88 9.95
C ASP A 171 -5.44 -7.01 8.45
N VAL A 172 -5.14 -5.96 7.67
CA VAL A 172 -5.28 -5.97 6.20
C VAL A 172 -4.45 -7.09 5.55
N ARG A 173 -3.25 -7.38 6.09
CA ARG A 173 -2.43 -8.49 5.59
C ARG A 173 -3.15 -9.83 5.80
N LYS A 174 -3.72 -10.07 6.98
CA LYS A 174 -4.43 -11.33 7.28
C LYS A 174 -5.62 -11.50 6.34
N GLU A 175 -6.38 -10.44 6.12
CA GLU A 175 -7.56 -10.45 5.27
C GLU A 175 -7.21 -10.72 3.81
N LEU A 176 -6.23 -10.01 3.25
CA LEU A 176 -5.84 -10.14 1.84
C LEU A 176 -5.19 -11.48 1.49
N LEU A 177 -4.54 -12.12 2.47
CA LEU A 177 -3.91 -13.44 2.31
C LEU A 177 -4.83 -14.60 2.72
N GLY A 178 -6.00 -14.30 3.30
CA GLY A 178 -6.98 -15.28 3.75
C GLY A 178 -7.69 -15.99 2.59
N ARG A 179 -8.37 -17.11 2.89
CA ARG A 179 -9.12 -17.89 1.89
C ARG A 179 -10.33 -17.17 1.32
N ASP A 180 -10.93 -16.28 2.12
CA ASP A 180 -12.16 -15.56 1.76
C ASP A 180 -11.88 -14.21 1.07
N THR A 181 -10.63 -13.96 0.68
CA THR A 181 -10.27 -12.72 -0.01
C THR A 181 -10.99 -12.61 -1.35
N ARG A 182 -11.85 -11.59 -1.47
CA ARG A 182 -12.55 -11.25 -2.72
C ARG A 182 -11.76 -10.27 -3.59
N ILE A 183 -10.59 -9.85 -3.12
CA ILE A 183 -9.81 -8.77 -3.71
C ILE A 183 -8.74 -9.36 -4.62
N SER A 184 -8.83 -9.05 -5.91
CA SER A 184 -7.82 -9.49 -6.87
C SER A 184 -6.44 -8.87 -6.58
N LYS A 185 -5.36 -9.56 -6.98
CA LYS A 185 -3.99 -9.03 -6.91
C LYS A 185 -3.85 -7.66 -7.58
N LYS A 186 -4.56 -7.45 -8.70
CA LYS A 186 -4.55 -6.17 -9.42
C LYS A 186 -5.18 -5.06 -8.59
N ALA A 187 -6.36 -5.30 -8.03
CA ALA A 187 -7.04 -4.36 -7.15
C ALA A 187 -6.20 -4.04 -5.91
N THR A 188 -5.51 -5.02 -5.34
CA THR A 188 -4.58 -4.81 -4.21
C THR A 188 -3.47 -3.82 -4.55
N ILE A 189 -2.87 -3.93 -5.75
CA ILE A 189 -1.83 -3.01 -6.20
C ILE A 189 -2.40 -1.60 -6.43
N GLU A 190 -3.60 -1.49 -7.01
CA GLU A 190 -4.28 -0.20 -7.22
C GLU A 190 -4.65 0.47 -5.89
N LEU A 191 -5.14 -0.30 -4.90
CA LEU A 191 -5.40 0.19 -3.54
C LEU A 191 -4.13 0.70 -2.86
N ALA A 192 -3.00 0.02 -3.03
CA ALA A 192 -1.74 0.47 -2.44
C ALA A 192 -1.30 1.82 -3.02
N GLN A 193 -1.51 2.05 -4.33
CA GLN A 193 -1.26 3.35 -4.97
C GLN A 193 -2.23 4.44 -4.49
N LEU A 194 -3.50 4.07 -4.26
CA LEU A 194 -4.48 4.99 -3.69
C LEU A 194 -4.10 5.39 -2.26
N ALA A 195 -3.68 4.43 -1.43
CA ALA A 195 -3.28 4.66 -0.05
C ALA A 195 -2.07 5.59 0.09
N GLU A 196 -1.21 5.67 -0.93
CA GLU A 196 -0.07 6.59 -0.98
C GLU A 196 -0.52 8.05 -1.11
N ASN A 197 -1.67 8.29 -1.76
CA ASN A 197 -2.21 9.63 -2.01
C ASN A 197 -3.30 10.00 -0.99
N ASP A 198 -4.20 9.08 -0.67
CA ASP A 198 -5.31 9.25 0.26
C ASP A 198 -5.60 7.95 1.03
N PRO A 199 -5.05 7.81 2.26
CA PRO A 199 -5.29 6.65 3.11
C PRO A 199 -6.77 6.41 3.46
N ASN A 200 -7.55 7.48 3.66
CA ASN A 200 -8.96 7.36 4.04
C ASN A 200 -9.78 6.82 2.87
N GLN A 201 -9.52 7.32 1.66
CA GLN A 201 -10.17 6.83 0.46
C GLN A 201 -9.78 5.38 0.16
N ALA A 202 -8.52 5.01 0.40
CA ALA A 202 -8.08 3.62 0.27
C ALA A 202 -8.78 2.68 1.28
N TYR A 203 -9.00 3.14 2.52
CA TYR A 203 -9.76 2.39 3.51
C TYR A 203 -11.21 2.17 3.07
N MET A 204 -11.89 3.22 2.60
CA MET A 204 -13.27 3.11 2.09
C MET A 204 -13.37 2.19 0.86
N ALA A 205 -12.38 2.26 -0.04
CA ALA A 205 -12.33 1.39 -1.21
C ALA A 205 -12.07 -0.08 -0.83
N LEU A 206 -11.17 -0.32 0.14
CA LEU A 206 -10.92 -1.65 0.69
C LEU A 206 -12.20 -2.24 1.29
N ASP A 207 -12.92 -1.46 2.11
CA ASP A 207 -14.17 -1.88 2.75
C ASP A 207 -15.27 -2.20 1.73
N SER A 208 -15.42 -1.34 0.72
CA SER A 208 -16.37 -1.57 -0.38
C SER A 208 -16.09 -2.87 -1.14
N LEU A 209 -14.81 -3.22 -1.35
CA LEU A 209 -14.42 -4.45 -2.03
C LEU A 209 -14.66 -5.71 -1.17
N LYS A 210 -14.61 -5.59 0.16
CA LYS A 210 -14.92 -6.70 1.09
C LYS A 210 -16.38 -7.12 0.99
N GLU A 211 -17.29 -6.15 0.90
CA GLU A 211 -18.74 -6.37 0.79
C GLU A 211 -19.18 -7.05 -0.51
N GLY A 212 -18.24 -7.44 -1.39
CA GLY A 212 -18.55 -8.17 -2.62
C GLY A 212 -19.23 -7.31 -3.68
N LEU A 213 -19.23 -5.99 -3.49
CA LEU A 213 -19.44 -5.04 -4.57
C LEU A 213 -18.34 -5.33 -5.60
N LYS A 214 -18.76 -5.58 -6.86
CA LYS A 214 -17.89 -5.98 -7.97
C LYS A 214 -16.54 -5.27 -7.87
N PRO A 215 -15.42 -5.97 -8.15
CA PRO A 215 -14.10 -5.35 -8.13
C PRO A 215 -14.20 -4.11 -9.01
N LEU A 216 -14.21 -2.97 -8.33
CA LEU A 216 -14.08 -1.70 -8.96
C LEU A 216 -12.68 -1.79 -9.57
N SER A 217 -12.60 -2.11 -10.86
CA SER A 217 -11.66 -1.41 -11.74
C SER A 217 -11.88 0.04 -11.34
N VAL A 218 -11.09 0.55 -10.38
CA VAL A 218 -11.42 1.68 -9.50
C VAL A 218 -12.39 2.55 -10.25
N ALA A 219 -13.72 2.44 -9.96
CA ALA A 219 -14.71 2.98 -10.90
C ALA A 219 -14.24 4.38 -11.18
N PRO A 220 -14.20 4.83 -12.45
CA PRO A 220 -13.38 5.98 -12.75
C PRO A 220 -13.74 7.18 -11.86
N HIS A 221 -15.00 7.29 -11.39
CA HIS A 221 -15.42 8.22 -10.34
C HIS A 221 -14.57 8.19 -9.05
N LEU A 222 -14.14 7.03 -8.54
CA LEU A 222 -13.27 6.90 -7.38
C LEU A 222 -11.85 7.43 -7.61
N LYS A 223 -11.42 7.62 -8.86
CA LYS A 223 -10.16 8.32 -9.14
C LYS A 223 -10.31 9.83 -8.98
N PHE A 224 -11.51 10.34 -9.10
CA PHE A 224 -11.81 11.77 -9.14
C PHE A 224 -12.42 12.21 -7.82
N HIS A 225 -12.11 13.43 -7.39
CA HIS A 225 -12.77 14.06 -6.24
C HIS A 225 -13.02 15.54 -6.55
N PRO A 226 -14.04 16.18 -5.94
CA PRO A 226 -14.22 17.62 -6.03
C PRO A 226 -12.93 18.38 -5.67
N GLY A 227 -12.63 19.45 -6.40
CA GLY A 227 -11.41 20.26 -6.26
C GLY A 227 -10.18 19.75 -7.03
N ALA A 228 -10.18 18.48 -7.48
CA ALA A 228 -9.05 17.93 -8.24
C ALA A 228 -8.75 18.75 -9.52
N LEU A 229 -7.46 18.93 -9.81
CA LEU A 229 -7.00 19.55 -11.06
C LEU A 229 -7.03 18.52 -12.19
N VAL A 230 -7.65 18.87 -13.31
CA VAL A 230 -7.72 18.01 -14.50
C VAL A 230 -7.34 18.76 -15.76
N GLU A 231 -6.73 18.04 -16.69
CA GLU A 231 -6.53 18.46 -18.08
C GLU A 231 -7.63 17.83 -18.96
N ILE A 232 -8.22 18.63 -19.84
CA ILE A 232 -9.38 18.23 -20.64
C ILE A 232 -8.94 17.82 -22.05
N ASN A 233 -9.24 16.60 -22.45
CA ASN A 233 -9.02 16.08 -23.79
C ASN A 233 -10.35 15.92 -24.54
N THR A 234 -10.75 16.97 -25.26
CA THR A 234 -11.95 17.00 -26.10
C THR A 234 -11.67 17.61 -27.47
N PRO A 235 -11.04 16.87 -28.41
CA PRO A 235 -10.59 17.43 -29.70
C PRO A 235 -11.72 18.06 -30.53
N ASN A 236 -12.96 17.60 -30.34
CA ASN A 236 -14.15 18.14 -30.99
C ASN A 236 -14.61 19.50 -30.43
N ASN A 237 -14.13 19.91 -29.24
CA ASN A 237 -14.48 21.19 -28.61
C ASN A 237 -13.23 22.01 -28.32
N LYS A 238 -12.78 22.76 -29.34
CA LYS A 238 -11.58 23.62 -29.27
C LYS A 238 -11.61 24.68 -28.17
N LYS A 239 -12.78 25.01 -27.59
CA LYS A 239 -12.88 26.00 -26.49
C LYS A 239 -12.31 25.49 -25.17
N ILE A 240 -12.29 24.17 -24.98
CA ILE A 240 -11.90 23.51 -23.72
C ILE A 240 -10.86 22.40 -23.90
N HIS A 241 -10.58 21.97 -25.12
CA HIS A 241 -9.51 21.02 -25.40
C HIS A 241 -8.14 21.55 -24.94
N GLU A 242 -7.36 20.70 -24.27
CA GLU A 242 -6.02 20.99 -23.72
C GLU A 242 -6.03 22.11 -22.68
N ARG A 243 -7.19 22.36 -22.06
CA ARG A 243 -7.33 23.34 -20.97
C ARG A 243 -7.44 22.65 -19.63
N PHE A 244 -7.00 23.35 -18.60
CA PHE A 244 -7.16 22.91 -17.21
C PHE A 244 -8.53 23.30 -16.66
N GLY A 245 -9.03 22.47 -15.75
CA GLY A 245 -10.25 22.73 -14.99
C GLY A 245 -10.22 22.11 -13.61
N ARG A 246 -11.21 22.47 -12.81
CA ARG A 246 -11.43 21.93 -11.46
C ARG A 246 -12.67 21.06 -11.44
N ILE A 247 -12.56 19.88 -10.84
CA ILE A 247 -13.73 19.02 -10.67
C ILE A 247 -14.70 19.70 -9.69
N ALA A 248 -15.92 19.98 -10.14
CA ALA A 248 -16.99 20.54 -9.32
C ALA A 248 -17.72 19.44 -8.55
N SER A 249 -18.05 18.34 -9.24
CA SER A 249 -18.75 17.20 -8.68
C SER A 249 -18.44 15.94 -9.51
N VAL A 250 -18.57 14.79 -8.87
CA VAL A 250 -18.34 13.49 -9.47
C VAL A 250 -19.64 12.69 -9.43
N HIS A 251 -20.04 12.15 -10.58
CA HIS A 251 -21.21 11.29 -10.74
C HIS A 251 -20.77 9.89 -11.15
N GLU A 252 -21.69 8.92 -11.22
CA GLU A 252 -21.34 7.52 -11.54
C GLU A 252 -20.59 7.33 -12.87
N GLN A 253 -20.96 8.10 -13.90
CA GLN A 253 -20.44 7.95 -15.29
C GLN A 253 -19.80 9.22 -15.86
N ARG A 254 -19.80 10.32 -15.12
CA ARG A 254 -19.34 11.64 -15.59
C ARG A 254 -18.83 12.49 -14.44
N VAL A 255 -18.15 13.57 -14.78
CA VAL A 255 -17.79 14.64 -13.87
C VAL A 255 -18.34 15.97 -14.38
N ASP A 256 -18.65 16.87 -13.46
CA ASP A 256 -18.83 18.28 -13.79
C ASP A 256 -17.50 19.00 -13.53
N VAL A 257 -17.00 19.75 -14.52
CA VAL A 257 -15.71 20.43 -14.46
C VAL A 257 -15.92 21.92 -14.68
N TRP A 258 -15.44 22.71 -13.73
CA TRP A 258 -15.31 24.16 -13.86
C TRP A 258 -14.12 24.52 -14.74
N VAL A 259 -14.37 25.30 -15.78
CA VAL A 259 -13.35 25.79 -16.72
C VAL A 259 -13.52 27.29 -16.87
N ARG A 260 -12.43 28.02 -16.68
CA ARG A 260 -12.41 29.47 -16.86
C ARG A 260 -12.25 29.82 -18.33
N ASN A 261 -13.05 30.72 -18.87
CA ASN A 261 -12.75 31.35 -20.16
C ASN A 261 -11.68 32.44 -19.94
N THR A 262 -10.51 32.32 -20.57
CA THR A 262 -9.40 33.26 -20.39
C THR A 262 -9.61 34.61 -21.09
N GLN A 263 -10.56 34.71 -22.02
CA GLN A 263 -10.87 35.98 -22.69
C GLN A 263 -11.89 36.81 -21.88
N THR A 264 -12.94 36.16 -21.38
CA THR A 264 -14.02 36.83 -20.64
C THR A 264 -13.86 36.74 -19.13
N MET A 265 -12.89 35.95 -18.64
CA MET A 265 -12.67 35.62 -17.24
C MET A 265 -13.86 34.98 -16.51
N THR A 266 -14.86 34.51 -17.26
CA THR A 266 -16.07 33.86 -16.73
C THR A 266 -15.86 32.37 -16.50
N MET A 267 -16.50 31.83 -15.45
CA MET A 267 -16.48 30.40 -15.14
C MET A 267 -17.64 29.69 -15.84
N HIS A 268 -17.33 28.57 -16.51
CA HIS A 268 -18.32 27.71 -17.15
C HIS A 268 -18.19 26.29 -16.65
N LYS A 269 -19.32 25.65 -16.38
CA LYS A 269 -19.38 24.24 -15.98
C LYS A 269 -19.61 23.37 -17.20
N TYR A 270 -18.78 22.34 -17.37
CA TYR A 270 -18.89 21.36 -18.45
C TYR A 270 -19.08 19.96 -17.90
N GLN A 271 -19.98 19.20 -18.51
CA GLN A 271 -20.19 17.79 -18.17
C GLN A 271 -19.30 16.94 -19.06
N LEU A 272 -18.36 16.20 -18.46
CA LEU A 272 -17.35 15.43 -19.18
C LEU A 272 -17.36 13.96 -18.75
N LYS A 273 -17.12 13.07 -19.70
CA LYS A 273 -16.88 11.65 -19.43
C LYS A 273 -15.47 11.46 -18.91
N PHE A 274 -15.25 10.40 -18.12
CA PHE A 274 -13.95 10.14 -17.49
C PHE A 274 -12.78 9.98 -18.48
N HIS A 275 -13.03 9.46 -19.68
CA HIS A 275 -11.98 9.33 -20.70
C HIS A 275 -11.59 10.66 -21.36
N GLN A 276 -12.36 11.74 -21.12
CA GLN A 276 -12.10 13.07 -21.67
C GLN A 276 -11.27 13.93 -20.72
N ILE A 277 -10.86 13.40 -19.57
CA ILE A 277 -10.11 14.14 -18.56
C ILE A 277 -8.98 13.30 -17.99
N GLN A 278 -7.91 13.97 -17.59
CA GLN A 278 -6.78 13.35 -16.91
C GLN A 278 -6.43 14.17 -15.66
N ILE A 279 -6.23 13.49 -14.53
CA ILE A 279 -5.81 14.16 -13.29
C ILE A 279 -4.38 14.66 -13.44
N VAL A 280 -4.18 15.90 -13.02
CA VAL A 280 -2.88 16.57 -13.05
C VAL A 280 -2.45 16.82 -11.62
N SER A 281 -1.25 16.35 -11.28
CA SER A 281 -0.64 16.70 -10.00
C SER A 281 -0.31 18.19 -9.97
N PHE A 282 -0.66 18.85 -8.87
CA PHE A 282 -0.31 20.25 -8.61
C PHE A 282 1.20 20.53 -8.66
N ASN A 283 2.05 19.53 -8.44
CA ASN A 283 3.50 19.69 -8.58
C ASN A 283 3.92 20.07 -10.02
N LYS A 284 3.08 19.80 -11.02
CA LYS A 284 3.29 20.23 -12.42
C LYS A 284 2.81 21.65 -12.69
N GLN A 285 2.12 22.28 -11.73
CA GLN A 285 1.52 23.62 -11.85
C GLN A 285 1.86 24.45 -10.58
N PRO A 286 3.11 24.92 -10.44
CA PRO A 286 3.60 25.53 -9.20
C PRO A 286 2.82 26.78 -8.79
N VAL A 287 2.36 27.59 -9.75
CA VAL A 287 1.55 28.78 -9.48
C VAL A 287 0.20 28.40 -8.84
N LEU A 288 -0.46 27.35 -9.35
CA LEU A 288 -1.72 26.89 -8.78
C LEU A 288 -1.55 26.20 -7.43
N LYS A 289 -0.42 25.51 -7.25
CA LYS A 289 -0.05 24.93 -5.98
C LYS A 289 0.10 26.01 -4.91
N ASP A 290 0.85 27.08 -5.21
CA ASP A 290 1.04 28.22 -4.31
C ASP A 290 -0.30 28.85 -3.89
N VAL A 291 -1.18 29.12 -4.85
CA VAL A 291 -2.52 29.68 -4.56
C VAL A 291 -3.33 28.76 -3.65
N CYS A 292 -3.36 27.46 -3.89
CA CYS A 292 -4.08 26.51 -3.03
C CYS A 292 -3.49 26.44 -1.62
N GLU A 293 -2.16 26.50 -1.48
CA GLU A 293 -1.49 26.53 -0.17
C GLU A 293 -1.80 27.81 0.61
N ARG A 294 -1.84 28.96 -0.08
CA ARG A 294 -2.25 30.26 0.48
C ARG A 294 -3.70 30.23 0.98
N ILE A 295 -4.63 29.73 0.17
CA ILE A 295 -6.04 29.56 0.55
C ILE A 295 -6.19 28.59 1.74
N ALA A 296 -5.45 27.48 1.76
CA ALA A 296 -5.48 26.53 2.87
C ALA A 296 -5.01 27.15 4.20
N LYS A 297 -3.96 27.99 4.17
CA LYS A 297 -3.49 28.73 5.36
C LYS A 297 -4.56 29.67 5.90
N LEU A 298 -5.29 30.34 5.01
CA LEU A 298 -6.41 31.20 5.39
C LEU A 298 -7.54 30.38 6.04
N ARG A 299 -7.94 29.25 5.46
CA ARG A 299 -8.98 28.36 6.01
C ARG A 299 -8.67 27.81 7.41
N GLY A 300 -7.39 27.75 7.79
CA GLY A 300 -6.97 27.42 9.16
C GLY A 300 -7.23 28.54 10.19
N ARG A 301 -7.78 29.68 9.79
CA ARG A 301 -8.12 30.82 10.66
C ARG A 301 -9.63 30.91 10.85
N ASN A 302 -10.04 31.70 11.84
CA ASN A 302 -11.44 32.04 12.07
C ASN A 302 -11.85 33.17 11.12
N ILE A 303 -12.02 32.83 9.83
CA ILE A 303 -12.42 33.77 8.78
C ILE A 303 -13.93 33.99 8.82
N ASP A 304 -14.38 35.11 8.24
CA ASP A 304 -15.81 35.34 8.07
C ASP A 304 -16.44 34.34 7.08
N PRO A 305 -17.67 33.82 7.32
CA PRO A 305 -18.33 32.89 6.43
C PRO A 305 -18.50 33.38 4.99
N PHE A 306 -18.67 34.68 4.75
CA PHE A 306 -18.74 35.23 3.40
C PHE A 306 -17.39 35.13 2.69
N GLU A 307 -16.30 35.37 3.40
CA GLU A 307 -14.94 35.25 2.87
C GLU A 307 -14.56 33.80 2.61
N HIS A 308 -15.10 32.85 3.37
CA HIS A 308 -15.00 31.41 3.01
C HIS A 308 -15.60 31.12 1.64
N CYS A 309 -16.78 31.67 1.31
CA CYS A 309 -17.36 31.50 -0.02
C CYS A 309 -16.48 32.11 -1.13
N LEU A 310 -15.82 33.24 -0.87
CA LEU A 310 -14.91 33.86 -1.83
C LEU A 310 -13.65 33.02 -2.03
N LEU A 311 -13.09 32.43 -0.96
CA LEU A 311 -11.98 31.49 -1.06
C LEU A 311 -12.33 30.25 -1.88
N ASP A 312 -13.55 29.73 -1.73
CA ASP A 312 -14.05 28.62 -2.55
C ASP A 312 -14.10 28.99 -4.04
N LEU A 313 -14.50 30.23 -4.37
CA LEU A 313 -14.49 30.72 -5.74
C LEU A 313 -13.06 30.84 -6.28
N LEU A 314 -12.13 31.37 -5.48
CA LEU A 314 -10.73 31.52 -5.87
C LEU A 314 -10.05 30.16 -6.11
N GLU A 315 -10.27 29.18 -5.24
CA GLU A 315 -9.71 27.83 -5.36
C GLU A 315 -10.20 27.09 -6.63
N GLN A 316 -11.43 27.38 -7.06
CA GLN A 316 -12.00 26.84 -8.30
C GLN A 316 -11.33 27.40 -9.56
N THR A 317 -10.64 28.55 -9.46
CA THR A 317 -9.97 29.15 -10.62
C THR A 317 -8.65 28.44 -10.93
N VAL A 318 -8.37 28.26 -12.22
CA VAL A 318 -7.09 27.74 -12.72
C VAL A 318 -6.13 28.84 -13.18
N VAL A 319 -6.60 30.09 -13.18
CA VAL A 319 -5.84 31.32 -13.44
C VAL A 319 -6.59 32.43 -12.70
N LEU A 320 -5.91 33.17 -11.82
CA LEU A 320 -6.49 34.34 -11.14
C LEU A 320 -6.31 35.58 -12.01
N THR A 321 -7.27 36.49 -11.96
CA THR A 321 -7.13 37.86 -12.47
C THR A 321 -6.28 38.69 -11.50
N PRO A 322 -5.74 39.85 -11.94
CA PRO A 322 -5.03 40.75 -11.03
C PRO A 322 -5.86 41.16 -9.82
N ILE A 323 -7.16 41.43 -10.01
CA ILE A 323 -8.08 41.81 -8.93
C ILE A 323 -8.29 40.66 -7.94
N GLU A 324 -8.50 39.44 -8.41
CA GLU A 324 -8.63 38.26 -7.53
C GLU A 324 -7.35 37.96 -6.77
N SER A 325 -6.19 38.20 -7.39
CA SER A 325 -4.88 38.04 -6.76
C SER A 325 -4.68 39.08 -5.65
N GLU A 326 -4.96 40.34 -5.94
CA GLU A 326 -4.93 41.44 -4.97
C GLU A 326 -5.91 41.20 -3.82
N TYR A 327 -7.10 40.69 -4.12
CA TYR A 327 -8.08 40.35 -3.09
C TYR A 327 -7.60 39.24 -2.15
N LEU A 328 -6.96 38.19 -2.70
CA LEU A 328 -6.34 37.15 -1.89
C LEU A 328 -5.24 37.72 -0.97
N GLU A 329 -4.40 38.63 -1.47
CA GLU A 329 -3.37 39.31 -0.68
C GLU A 329 -3.98 40.17 0.44
N GLN A 330 -5.07 40.88 0.17
CA GLN A 330 -5.78 41.67 1.18
C GLN A 330 -6.37 40.78 2.29
N LEU A 331 -6.91 39.61 1.94
CA LEU A 331 -7.38 38.63 2.94
C LEU A 331 -6.23 38.11 3.80
N GLU A 332 -5.08 37.81 3.20
CA GLU A 332 -3.87 37.40 3.93
C GLU A 332 -3.42 38.46 4.92
N ALA A 333 -3.38 39.73 4.50
CA ALA A 333 -3.05 40.85 5.37
C ALA A 333 -4.05 41.01 6.52
N LYS A 334 -5.35 40.95 6.22
CA LYS A 334 -6.45 41.08 7.20
C LYS A 334 -6.35 40.01 8.30
N TYR A 335 -6.10 38.76 7.93
CA TYR A 335 -6.03 37.63 8.86
C TYR A 335 -4.62 37.34 9.39
N ARG A 336 -3.66 38.24 9.14
CA ARG A 336 -2.26 38.14 9.57
C ARG A 336 -1.63 36.80 9.17
N VAL A 337 -2.00 36.28 8.00
CA VAL A 337 -1.32 35.15 7.38
C VAL A 337 -0.07 35.73 6.71
N MET A 338 1.00 35.90 7.48
CA MET A 338 2.28 36.35 6.92
C MET A 338 2.82 35.29 5.95
N LEU A 339 3.25 35.73 4.77
CA LEU A 339 4.06 34.94 3.84
C LEU A 339 5.49 34.81 4.42
N TYR A 340 5.68 33.86 5.34
CA TYR A 340 6.94 33.47 6.02
C TYR A 340 7.61 34.57 6.91
N PRO A 341 8.52 34.19 7.84
CA PRO A 341 9.04 35.11 8.87
C PRO A 341 9.96 36.20 8.33
#